data_AF-U6KVW2-F1
#
_entry.id   AF-U6KVW2-F1
#
_cell.length_a   1.000
_cell.length_b   1.000
_cell.length_c   1.000
_cell.angle_alpha   90.00
_cell.angle_beta   90.00
_cell.angle_gamma   90.00
#
_symmetry.space_group_name_H-M   'P 1'
#
loop_
_entity.id
_entity.type
_entity.pdbx_description
1 polymer ?
#
loop_
_entity_poly.entity_id
_entity_poly.type
_entity_poly.pdbx_seq_one_letter_code
_entity_poly.pdbx_strand_id
1 'polypeptide(L)'
;MSGQLPSKALAPLYRQFLRACEKTFKGDFEAQRILYFQMRLLLRRNSLGLSPQQLHSELQMAVEFVKYHIVQAQLNEKTGGYKAVVTDEHLKKGNVIHLNEIDPQQLQQLQQQQQQRLPWLKEPTEAKF
;
A
#
# COMPACT_ATOMS: atom_id res chain seq x y z
N MET A 1 2.92 6.39 -33.01
CA MET A 1 3.60 5.52 -32.01
C MET A 1 2.62 4.48 -31.51
N SER A 2 2.44 3.39 -32.26
CA SER A 2 1.58 2.27 -31.87
C SER A 2 2.26 1.47 -30.76
N GLY A 3 1.92 1.76 -29.51
CA GLY A 3 2.42 1.02 -28.36
C GLY A 3 2.03 -0.44 -28.48
N GLN A 4 3.03 -1.32 -28.56
CA GLN A 4 2.85 -2.77 -28.60
C GLN A 4 1.97 -3.17 -27.43
N LEU A 5 0.83 -3.82 -27.72
CA LEU A 5 -0.07 -4.31 -26.67
C LEU A 5 0.74 -5.26 -25.77
N PRO A 6 0.58 -5.19 -24.43
CA PRO A 6 1.25 -6.13 -23.55
C PRO A 6 0.94 -7.54 -24.04
N SER A 7 2.00 -8.36 -24.10
CA SER A 7 1.94 -9.77 -24.52
C SER A 7 0.66 -10.43 -24.00
N LYS A 8 -0.03 -11.23 -24.83
CA LYS A 8 -1.23 -11.98 -24.42
C LYS A 8 -0.99 -12.78 -23.12
N ALA A 9 0.26 -13.13 -22.81
CA ALA A 9 0.68 -13.79 -21.59
C ALA A 9 0.45 -12.95 -20.32
N LEU A 10 0.47 -11.62 -20.38
CA LEU A 10 0.25 -10.73 -19.23
C LEU A 10 -1.24 -10.47 -18.94
N ALA A 11 -2.14 -10.79 -19.88
CA ALA A 11 -3.56 -10.51 -19.73
C ALA A 11 -4.23 -11.20 -18.53
N PRO A 12 -3.90 -12.46 -18.17
CA PRO A 12 -4.40 -13.09 -16.95
C PRO A 12 -3.97 -12.32 -15.69
N LEU A 13 -2.68 -11.97 -15.57
CA LEU A 13 -2.16 -11.24 -14.41
C LEU A 13 -2.71 -9.82 -14.30
N TYR A 14 -2.83 -9.13 -15.43
CA TYR A 14 -3.43 -7.80 -15.44
C TYR A 14 -4.87 -7.85 -14.94
N ARG A 15 -5.65 -8.88 -15.32
CA ARG A 15 -7.00 -9.07 -14.78
C ARG A 15 -7.00 -9.39 -13.27
N GLN A 16 -6.01 -10.13 -12.78
CA GLN A 16 -5.85 -10.35 -11.34
C GLN A 16 -5.53 -9.04 -10.60
N PHE A 17 -4.71 -8.18 -11.19
CA PHE A 17 -4.40 -6.84 -10.66
C PHE A 17 -5.66 -5.98 -10.56
N LEU A 18 -6.48 -5.93 -11.61
CA LEU A 18 -7.75 -5.19 -11.58
C LEU A 18 -8.67 -5.69 -10.46
N ARG A 19 -8.82 -7.01 -10.32
CA ARG A 19 -9.63 -7.62 -9.26
C ARG A 19 -9.09 -7.32 -7.86
N ALA A 20 -7.76 -7.33 -7.70
CA ALA A 20 -7.12 -6.96 -6.44
C ALA A 20 -7.43 -5.51 -6.08
N CYS A 21 -7.28 -4.57 -7.02
CA CYS A 21 -7.62 -3.18 -6.81
C CYS A 21 -9.10 -2.98 -6.48
N GLU A 22 -10.02 -3.63 -7.21
CA GLU A 22 -11.46 -3.54 -6.93
C GLU A 22 -11.80 -4.01 -5.51
N LYS A 23 -11.17 -5.11 -5.07
CA LYS A 23 -11.36 -5.66 -3.73
C LYS A 23 -10.75 -4.78 -2.63
N THR A 24 -9.56 -4.24 -2.87
CA THR A 24 -8.83 -3.42 -1.89
C THR A 24 -9.41 -2.03 -1.78
N PHE A 25 -9.76 -1.38 -2.91
CA PHE A 25 -10.22 0.01 -2.97
C PHE A 25 -11.74 0.12 -3.04
N LYS A 26 -12.47 -0.76 -2.36
CA LYS A 26 -13.92 -0.99 -2.52
C LYS A 26 -14.75 0.30 -2.37
N GLY A 27 -15.02 0.99 -3.48
CA GLY A 27 -15.76 2.25 -3.56
C GLY A 27 -14.90 3.51 -3.83
N ASP A 28 -13.57 3.42 -3.73
CA ASP A 28 -12.65 4.48 -4.16
C ASP A 28 -12.37 4.36 -5.66
N PHE A 29 -13.28 4.91 -6.45
CA PHE A 29 -13.21 4.87 -7.92
C PHE A 29 -12.04 5.66 -8.48
N GLU A 30 -11.59 6.71 -7.79
CA GLU A 30 -10.49 7.54 -8.26
C GLU A 30 -9.17 6.79 -8.15
N ALA A 31 -8.89 6.17 -6.99
CA ALA A 31 -7.72 5.33 -6.81
C ALA A 31 -7.69 4.18 -7.83
N GLN A 32 -8.82 3.49 -8.03
CA GLN A 32 -8.93 2.43 -9.04
C GLN A 32 -8.61 2.94 -10.45
N ARG A 33 -9.22 4.07 -10.87
CA ARG A 33 -9.03 4.65 -12.19
C ARG A 33 -7.57 5.03 -12.43
N ILE A 34 -6.94 5.68 -11.46
CA ILE A 34 -5.53 6.09 -11.54
C ILE A 34 -4.63 4.86 -11.68
N LEU A 35 -4.81 3.86 -10.81
CA LEU A 35 -4.01 2.64 -10.85
C LEU A 35 -4.16 1.88 -12.17
N TYR A 36 -5.37 1.77 -12.70
CA TYR A 36 -5.62 1.10 -13.98
C TYR A 36 -4.94 1.82 -15.13
N PHE A 37 -5.04 3.15 -15.16
CA PHE A 37 -4.43 3.96 -16.19
C PHE A 37 -2.91 3.89 -16.15
N GLN A 38 -2.31 4.09 -14.96
CA GLN A 38 -0.86 4.06 -14.76
C GLN A 38 -0.28 2.67 -15.09
N MET A 39 -0.90 1.60 -14.58
CA MET A 39 -0.44 0.24 -14.86
C MET A 39 -0.54 -0.10 -16.35
N ARG A 40 -1.64 0.27 -17.01
CA ARG A 40 -1.79 0.08 -18.46
C ARG A 40 -0.72 0.84 -19.25
N LEU A 41 -0.43 2.08 -18.87
CA LEU A 41 0.61 2.88 -19.52
C LEU A 41 2.00 2.26 -19.32
N LEU A 42 2.31 1.81 -18.11
CA LEU A 42 3.59 1.17 -17.79
C LEU A 42 3.79 -0.09 -18.63
N LEU A 43 2.79 -0.97 -18.68
CA LEU A 43 2.85 -2.21 -19.45
C LEU A 43 2.95 -1.98 -20.97
N ARG A 44 2.27 -0.94 -21.49
CA ARG A 44 2.29 -0.62 -22.94
C ARG A 44 3.55 0.10 -23.37
N ARG A 45 4.06 1.02 -22.54
CA ARG A 45 5.26 1.79 -22.86
C ARG A 45 6.50 0.97 -22.61
N ASN A 46 6.48 0.09 -21.61
CA ASN A 46 7.65 -0.64 -21.11
C ASN A 46 8.89 0.26 -21.10
N SER A 47 8.77 1.45 -20.51
CA SER A 47 9.80 2.50 -20.60
C SER A 47 11.15 2.08 -20.01
N LEU A 48 11.14 1.04 -19.17
CA LEU A 48 12.32 0.43 -18.56
C LEU A 48 12.95 -0.66 -19.43
N GLY A 49 12.37 -0.99 -20.58
CA GLY A 49 12.90 -2.01 -21.50
C GLY A 49 12.95 -3.42 -20.90
N LEU A 50 12.06 -3.73 -19.96
CA LEU A 50 12.06 -5.00 -19.25
C LEU A 50 11.71 -6.16 -20.18
N SER A 51 12.31 -7.32 -19.93
CA SER A 51 11.95 -8.55 -20.63
C SER A 51 10.52 -8.97 -20.27
N PRO A 52 9.84 -9.79 -21.12
CA PRO A 52 8.51 -10.30 -20.81
C PRO A 52 8.42 -11.02 -19.46
N GLN A 53 9.48 -11.75 -19.08
CA GLN A 53 9.58 -12.47 -17.80
C GLN A 53 9.69 -11.49 -16.62
N GLN A 54 10.48 -10.44 -16.77
CA GLN A 54 10.58 -9.39 -15.76
C GLN A 54 9.25 -8.65 -15.58
N LEU A 55 8.58 -8.26 -16.68
CA LEU A 55 7.24 -7.65 -16.62
C LEU A 55 6.22 -8.56 -15.93
N HIS A 56 6.30 -9.87 -16.15
CA HIS A 56 5.44 -10.83 -15.48
C HIS A 56 5.70 -10.84 -13.97
N SER A 57 6.98 -10.88 -13.56
CA SER A 57 7.38 -10.84 -12.14
C SER A 57 6.95 -9.54 -11.47
N GLU A 58 7.19 -8.39 -12.11
CA GLU A 58 6.79 -7.08 -11.60
C GLU A 58 5.27 -6.96 -11.45
N LEU A 59 4.51 -7.44 -12.45
CA LEU A 59 3.04 -7.41 -12.38
C LEU A 59 2.51 -8.36 -11.28
N GLN A 60 3.14 -9.53 -11.09
CA GLN A 60 2.83 -10.43 -9.99
C GLN A 60 3.09 -9.73 -8.64
N MET A 61 4.23 -9.08 -8.47
CA MET A 61 4.56 -8.33 -7.24
C MET A 61 3.57 -7.20 -7.00
N ALA A 62 3.15 -6.48 -8.04
CA ALA A 62 2.14 -5.43 -7.92
C ALA A 62 0.78 -5.98 -7.46
N VAL A 63 0.36 -7.15 -7.97
CA VAL A 63 -0.86 -7.84 -7.52
C VAL A 63 -0.78 -8.17 -6.02
N GLU A 64 0.33 -8.76 -5.59
CA GLU A 64 0.54 -9.09 -4.18
C GLU A 64 0.62 -7.84 -3.29
N PHE A 65 1.24 -6.78 -3.79
CA PHE A 65 1.34 -5.53 -3.05
C PHE A 65 -0.04 -4.97 -2.71
N VAL A 66 -0.92 -4.86 -3.71
CA VAL A 66 -2.29 -4.35 -3.53
C VAL A 66 -3.12 -5.25 -2.60
N LYS A 67 -2.93 -6.57 -2.67
CA LYS A 67 -3.68 -7.53 -1.86
C LYS A 67 -3.30 -7.52 -0.39
N TYR A 68 -2.01 -7.31 -0.10
CA TYR A 68 -1.46 -7.65 1.21
C TYR A 68 -0.81 -6.49 1.96
N HIS A 69 -0.50 -5.38 1.30
CA HIS A 69 0.20 -4.25 1.93
C HIS A 69 -0.64 -2.97 1.96
N ILE A 70 -1.76 -2.92 1.25
CA ILE A 70 -2.62 -1.75 1.21
C ILE A 70 -3.85 -2.00 2.10
N VAL A 71 -3.89 -1.30 3.22
CA VAL A 71 -5.03 -1.31 4.15
C VAL A 71 -5.79 0.01 3.98
N GLN A 72 -7.12 -0.08 3.86
CA GLN A 72 -7.97 1.11 3.79
C GLN A 72 -8.38 1.57 5.19
N ALA A 73 -8.44 2.88 5.38
CA ALA A 73 -9.07 3.49 6.54
C ALA A 73 -10.53 3.84 6.20
N GLN A 74 -11.46 3.40 7.03
CA GLN A 74 -12.88 3.74 6.93
C GLN A 74 -13.25 4.70 8.06
N LEU A 75 -13.89 5.82 7.70
CA LEU A 75 -14.40 6.78 8.67
C LEU A 75 -15.60 6.18 9.42
N ASN A 76 -15.55 6.24 10.75
CA ASN A 76 -16.70 5.98 11.59
C ASN A 76 -17.45 7.30 11.79
N GLU A 77 -18.56 7.47 11.07
CA GLU A 77 -19.38 8.70 11.12
C GLU A 77 -19.90 9.02 12.52
N LYS A 78 -20.02 8.02 13.41
CA LYS A 78 -20.54 8.21 14.77
C LYS A 78 -19.50 8.76 15.75
N THR A 79 -18.24 8.38 15.59
CA THR A 79 -17.15 8.75 16.51
C THR A 79 -16.15 9.74 15.90
N GLY A 80 -16.25 10.01 14.59
CA GLY A 80 -15.29 10.83 13.84
C GLY A 80 -13.91 10.18 13.68
N GLY A 81 -13.71 8.97 14.21
CA GLY A 81 -12.45 8.24 14.14
C GLY A 81 -12.34 7.36 12.89
N TYR A 82 -11.12 6.99 12.51
CA TYR A 82 -10.87 6.07 11.41
C TYR A 82 -10.59 4.65 11.91
N LYS A 83 -11.12 3.64 11.22
CA LYS A 83 -10.85 2.23 11.47
C LYS A 83 -10.14 1.61 10.27
N ALA A 84 -9.08 0.85 10.52
CA ALA A 84 -8.43 0.04 9.49
C ALA A 84 -9.32 -1.14 9.07
N VAL A 85 -9.60 -1.26 7.78
CA VAL A 85 -10.36 -2.37 7.18
C VAL A 85 -9.37 -3.43 6.72
N VAL A 86 -9.17 -4.44 7.57
CA VAL A 86 -8.31 -5.60 7.26
C VAL A 86 -9.15 -6.63 6.51
N THR A 87 -8.66 -7.08 5.35
CA THR A 87 -9.32 -8.13 4.56
C THR A 87 -8.73 -9.52 4.87
N ASP A 88 -9.47 -10.59 4.56
CA ASP A 88 -9.00 -11.98 4.74
C ASP A 88 -7.65 -12.26 4.06
N GLU A 89 -7.33 -11.53 2.99
CA GLU A 89 -6.05 -11.69 2.29
C GLU A 89 -4.89 -11.16 3.11
N HIS A 90 -5.07 -10.05 3.84
CA HIS A 90 -4.09 -9.54 4.79
C HIS A 90 -3.82 -10.56 5.92
N LEU A 91 -4.87 -11.20 6.44
CA LEU A 91 -4.76 -12.21 7.49
C LEU A 91 -4.05 -13.48 7.01
N LYS A 92 -4.29 -13.90 5.76
CA LYS A 92 -3.68 -15.10 5.18
C LYS A 92 -2.18 -14.99 4.92
N LYS A 93 -1.66 -13.78 4.64
CA LYS A 93 -0.21 -13.59 4.46
C LYS A 93 0.56 -13.61 5.79
N GLY A 94 -0.14 -13.47 6.91
CA GLY A 94 0.38 -13.85 8.22
C GLY A 94 1.45 -12.94 8.84
N ASN A 95 1.70 -11.75 8.29
CA ASN A 95 2.41 -10.72 9.04
C ASN A 95 1.40 -9.96 9.89
N VAL A 96 1.21 -10.42 11.12
CA VAL A 96 0.49 -9.67 12.15
C VAL A 96 1.25 -8.35 12.35
N ILE A 97 0.73 -7.26 11.80
CA ILE A 97 1.19 -5.93 12.17
C ILE A 97 0.59 -5.67 13.55
N HIS A 98 1.37 -5.90 14.60
CA HIS A 98 0.98 -5.53 15.96
C HIS A 98 0.95 -4.00 16.07
N LEU A 99 -0.21 -3.40 15.76
CA LEU A 99 -0.42 -1.95 15.88
C LEU A 99 -0.29 -1.44 17.33
N ASN A 100 -0.22 -2.35 18.31
CA ASN A 100 -0.11 -2.05 19.74
C ASN A 100 1.25 -2.43 20.35
N GLU A 101 2.17 -3.01 19.58
CA GLU A 101 3.51 -3.35 20.08
C GLU A 101 4.52 -2.39 19.47
N ILE A 102 4.43 -1.11 19.85
CA ILE A 102 5.67 -0.34 19.82
C ILE A 102 6.43 -0.79 21.06
N ASP A 103 7.47 -1.57 20.84
CA ASP A 103 8.39 -1.99 21.89
C ASP A 103 8.86 -0.73 22.63
N PRO A 104 8.62 -0.56 23.94
CA PRO A 104 8.90 0.68 24.66
C PRO A 104 10.36 1.12 24.51
N GLN A 105 11.27 0.15 24.28
CA GLN A 105 12.68 0.43 23.98
C GLN A 105 12.88 1.09 22.60
N GLN A 106 12.17 0.66 21.56
CA GLN A 106 12.22 1.30 20.24
C GLN A 106 11.62 2.70 20.27
N LEU A 107 10.53 2.89 21.01
CA LEU A 107 9.89 4.21 21.16
C LEU A 107 10.84 5.18 21.86
N GLN A 108 11.55 4.72 22.90
CA GLN A 108 12.55 5.50 23.62
C GLN A 108 13.77 5.84 22.74
N GLN A 109 14.23 4.90 21.91
CA GLN A 109 15.32 5.16 20.96
C GLN A 109 14.93 6.19 19.88
N LEU A 110 13.70 6.10 19.35
CA LEU A 110 13.18 7.06 18.37
C LEU A 110 13.00 8.46 18.99
N GLN A 111 12.54 8.54 20.24
CA GLN A 111 12.44 9.80 20.98
C GLN A 111 13.82 10.41 21.24
N GLN A 112 14.82 9.61 21.64
CA GLN A 112 16.19 10.09 21.82
C GLN A 112 16.81 10.58 20.50
N GLN A 113 16.60 9.87 19.39
CA GLN A 113 17.06 10.33 18.07
C GLN A 113 16.38 11.62 17.63
N GLN A 114 15.09 11.81 17.92
CA GLN A 114 14.37 13.05 17.62
C GLN A 114 14.87 14.21 18.48
N GLN A 115 15.13 13.99 19.77
CA GLN A 115 15.70 15.01 20.67
C GLN A 115 17.10 15.45 20.24
N GLN A 116 17.94 14.54 19.73
CA GLN A 116 19.26 14.89 19.18
C GLN A 116 19.15 15.71 17.89
N ARG A 117 18.14 15.47 17.05
CA ARG A 117 17.93 16.22 15.80
C ARG A 117 17.27 17.59 16.04
N LEU A 118 16.52 17.75 17.13
CA LEU A 118 15.72 18.94 17.41
C LEU A 118 15.90 19.39 18.88
N PRO A 119 17.05 19.97 19.24
CA PRO A 119 17.38 20.32 20.62
C PRO A 119 16.48 21.40 21.24
N TRP A 120 15.63 22.05 20.44
CA TRP A 120 14.66 23.06 20.89
C TRP A 120 13.25 22.50 21.16
N LEU A 121 13.00 21.22 20.88
CA LEU A 121 11.71 20.59 21.11
C LEU A 121 11.61 20.21 22.59
N LYS A 122 10.89 21.01 23.39
CA LYS A 122 10.67 20.75 24.81
C LYS A 122 9.81 19.51 25.00
N GLU A 123 10.09 18.75 26.06
CA GLU A 123 9.27 17.58 26.43
C GLU A 123 7.82 18.00 26.66
N PRO A 124 6.84 17.21 26.20
CA PRO A 124 5.43 17.48 26.44
C PRO A 124 5.16 17.40 27.94
N THR A 125 4.86 18.53 28.57
CA THR A 125 4.38 18.58 29.96
C THR A 125 3.08 17.79 30.05
N GLU A 126 3.10 16.66 30.76
CA GLU A 126 1.88 15.89 31.02
C GLU A 126 0.86 16.77 31.73
N ALA A 127 -0.37 16.81 31.20
CA ALA A 127 -1.48 17.50 31.83
C ALA A 127 -1.81 16.78 33.15
N LYS A 128 -1.52 17.45 34.27
CA LYS A 128 -1.98 17.01 35.59
C LYS A 128 -3.49 17.23 35.65
N PHE A 129 -4.25 16.14 35.68
CA PHE A 129 -5.68 16.14 35.97
C PHE A 129 -5.90 16.12 37.49
#